data_AF-F5LPT3-F1
#
_entry.id   AF-F5LPT3-F1
#
_cell.length_a   1.000
_cell.length_b   1.000
_cell.length_c   1.000
_cell.angle_alpha   90.00
_cell.angle_beta   90.00
_cell.angle_gamma   90.00
#
_symmetry.space_group_name_H-M   'P 1'
#
loop_
_entity.id
_entity.type
_entity.pdbx_description
1 polymer ?
#
loop_
_entity_poly.entity_id
_entity_poly.type
_entity_poly.pdbx_seq_one_letter_code
_entity_poly.pdbx_strand_id
1 'polypeptide(L)'
;MEKKPYFQWKKEPEDASKIQGFDIELNRESTKRIDRLVDHYEKSILSHLDEEYVKKTRWSDRIADRIAFFGGSWKFIIYFALFLAVWITWNTLPFTPLHFDQAPYILLNLCLSFVAAFQAPVIMMSQNRQAARDKHESVIDFAINYKAEQEIDAMQSHLHRIENELIEVKQLLTALASQIDNGDGIE
;
A
#
# COMPACT_ATOMS: atom_id res chain seq x y z
N MET A 1 3.22 -0.55 21.45
CA MET A 1 2.53 0.29 20.45
C MET A 1 1.93 -0.67 19.43
N GLU A 2 0.66 -0.95 19.64
CA GLU A 2 -0.13 -1.95 18.94
C GLU A 2 -0.60 -1.36 17.61
N LYS A 3 -0.20 -1.96 16.48
CA LYS A 3 -0.67 -1.54 15.15
C LYS A 3 -2.11 -2.01 15.00
N LYS A 4 -3.05 -1.06 14.98
CA LYS A 4 -4.45 -1.35 14.68
C LYS A 4 -4.59 -1.77 13.20
N PRO A 5 -5.30 -2.87 12.91
CA PRO A 5 -5.61 -3.26 11.53
C PRO A 5 -6.60 -2.26 10.91
N TYR A 6 -6.31 -1.82 9.69
CA TYR A 6 -7.07 -0.78 8.95
C TYR A 6 -8.41 -1.28 8.36
N PHE A 7 -8.71 -2.58 8.45
CA PHE A 7 -9.96 -3.16 7.94
C PHE A 7 -10.71 -3.86 9.07
N GLN A 8 -11.66 -3.14 9.69
CA GLN A 8 -12.67 -3.73 10.57
C GLN A 8 -13.96 -3.92 9.76
N TRP A 9 -14.14 -5.11 9.19
CA TRP A 9 -15.44 -5.52 8.68
C TRP A 9 -16.41 -5.66 9.85
N LYS A 10 -17.38 -4.75 9.93
CA LYS A 10 -18.50 -4.83 10.87
C LYS A 10 -19.34 -6.05 10.47
N LYS A 11 -19.23 -7.15 11.21
CA LYS A 11 -20.12 -8.31 11.08
C LYS A 11 -21.46 -7.98 11.73
N GLU A 12 -22.35 -7.35 10.99
CA GLU A 12 -23.80 -7.52 11.20
C GLU A 12 -24.31 -8.37 10.04
N PRO A 13 -24.93 -9.54 10.29
CA PRO A 13 -25.53 -10.34 9.24
C PRO A 13 -26.86 -9.69 8.87
N GLU A 14 -26.80 -8.62 8.07
CA GLU A 14 -27.96 -8.18 7.29
C GLU A 14 -28.27 -9.33 6.31
N ASP A 15 -29.49 -9.84 6.44
CA ASP A 15 -30.04 -10.98 5.74
C ASP A 15 -29.92 -10.81 4.21
N ALA A 16 -28.80 -11.32 3.66
CA ALA A 16 -28.48 -11.29 2.24
C ALA A 16 -29.37 -12.23 1.39
N SER A 17 -30.49 -12.72 1.94
CA SER A 17 -31.49 -13.51 1.19
C SER A 17 -32.43 -12.67 0.32
N LYS A 18 -32.36 -11.35 0.39
CA LYS A 18 -33.19 -10.44 -0.42
C LYS A 18 -32.36 -9.45 -1.22
N ILE A 19 -31.69 -9.93 -2.26
CA ILE A 19 -31.37 -9.10 -3.42
C ILE A 19 -32.36 -9.47 -4.52
N GLN A 20 -33.38 -8.63 -4.66
CA GLN A 20 -34.46 -8.77 -5.62
C GLN A 20 -33.91 -8.56 -7.05
N GLY A 21 -33.78 -9.63 -7.85
CA GLY A 21 -33.59 -9.46 -9.30
C GLY A 21 -32.96 -10.61 -10.10
N PHE A 22 -32.10 -11.45 -9.51
CA PHE A 22 -31.49 -12.58 -10.22
C PHE A 22 -31.20 -13.72 -9.24
N ASP A 23 -31.94 -14.82 -9.32
CA ASP A 23 -31.71 -16.04 -8.55
C ASP A 23 -30.50 -16.81 -9.10
N ILE A 24 -29.30 -16.28 -8.87
CA ILE A 24 -28.08 -17.09 -8.94
C ILE A 24 -27.86 -17.62 -7.53
N GLU A 25 -28.32 -18.84 -7.26
CA GLU A 25 -27.93 -19.57 -6.05
C GLU A 25 -26.41 -19.75 -6.07
N LEU A 26 -25.70 -18.86 -5.36
CA LEU A 26 -24.28 -19.03 -5.07
C LEU A 26 -24.14 -20.27 -4.18
N ASN A 27 -23.94 -21.42 -4.82
CA ASN A 27 -23.62 -22.67 -4.15
C ASN A 27 -22.44 -22.41 -3.18
N ARG A 28 -22.60 -22.78 -1.90
CA ARG A 28 -21.57 -22.63 -0.84
C ARG A 28 -20.18 -23.16 -1.26
N GLU A 29 -20.15 -24.08 -2.21
CA GLU A 29 -18.93 -24.63 -2.83
C GLU A 29 -18.16 -23.58 -3.66
N SER A 30 -18.86 -22.73 -4.40
CA SER A 30 -18.29 -21.67 -5.25
C SER A 30 -17.62 -20.58 -4.42
N THR A 31 -18.26 -20.15 -3.34
CA THR A 31 -17.72 -19.13 -2.43
C THR A 31 -16.44 -19.63 -1.76
N LYS A 32 -16.41 -20.92 -1.33
CA LYS A 32 -15.22 -21.55 -0.74
C LYS A 32 -14.09 -21.80 -1.74
N ARG A 33 -14.39 -21.89 -3.04
CA ARG A 33 -13.37 -21.97 -4.10
C ARG A 33 -12.73 -20.62 -4.36
N ILE A 34 -13.53 -19.56 -4.44
CA ILE A 34 -13.04 -18.19 -4.62
C ILE A 34 -12.17 -17.78 -3.43
N ASP A 35 -12.62 -18.08 -2.21
CA ASP A 35 -11.87 -17.79 -0.98
C ASP A 35 -10.48 -18.46 -1.00
N ARG A 36 -10.40 -19.73 -1.41
CA ARG A 36 -9.12 -20.45 -1.55
C ARG A 36 -8.23 -19.92 -2.68
N LEU A 37 -8.82 -19.42 -3.76
CA LEU A 37 -8.06 -18.84 -4.87
C LEU A 37 -7.48 -17.47 -4.51
N VAL A 38 -8.25 -16.65 -3.80
CA VAL A 38 -7.78 -15.36 -3.26
C VAL A 38 -6.66 -15.60 -2.25
N ASP A 39 -6.86 -16.54 -1.31
CA ASP A 39 -5.87 -16.87 -0.27
C ASP A 39 -4.57 -17.44 -0.87
N HIS A 40 -4.65 -18.24 -1.94
CA HIS A 40 -3.47 -18.77 -2.64
C HIS A 40 -2.75 -17.69 -3.47
N TYR A 41 -3.48 -16.74 -4.07
CA TYR A 41 -2.88 -15.61 -4.79
C TYR A 41 -2.22 -14.61 -3.83
N GLU A 42 -2.89 -14.28 -2.72
CA GLU A 42 -2.37 -13.40 -1.68
C GLU A 42 -1.07 -13.98 -1.10
N LYS A 43 -1.09 -15.26 -0.74
CA LYS A 43 0.07 -15.92 -0.12
C LYS A 43 1.25 -16.08 -1.09
N SER A 44 1.00 -16.32 -2.38
CA SER A 44 2.05 -16.53 -3.37
C SER A 44 2.69 -15.23 -3.86
N ILE A 45 1.93 -14.14 -3.94
CA ILE A 45 2.50 -12.80 -4.22
C ILE A 45 3.31 -12.33 -3.00
N LEU A 46 2.78 -12.50 -1.78
CA LEU A 46 3.50 -12.07 -0.57
C LEU A 46 4.77 -12.88 -0.29
N SER A 47 4.81 -14.18 -0.60
CA SER A 47 5.98 -15.02 -0.31
C SER A 47 7.17 -14.75 -1.24
N HIS A 48 6.93 -14.45 -2.52
CA HIS A 48 8.02 -14.21 -3.48
C HIS A 48 8.65 -12.82 -3.35
N LEU A 49 7.95 -11.88 -2.71
CA LEU A 49 8.43 -10.51 -2.52
C LEU A 49 9.30 -10.35 -1.26
N ASP A 50 9.11 -11.24 -0.28
CA ASP A 50 9.79 -11.15 1.02
C ASP A 50 11.11 -11.96 1.05
N GLU A 51 11.20 -13.05 0.31
CA GLU A 51 12.30 -14.02 0.48
C GLU A 51 13.65 -13.57 -0.14
N GLU A 52 13.62 -12.77 -1.22
CA GLU A 52 14.85 -12.27 -1.87
C GLU A 52 15.40 -10.99 -1.21
N TYR A 53 14.56 -10.24 -0.47
CA TYR A 53 14.93 -8.96 0.17
C TYR A 53 15.41 -9.11 1.62
N VAL A 54 14.93 -10.12 2.35
CA VAL A 54 15.13 -10.25 3.81
C VAL A 54 16.52 -10.74 4.21
N LYS A 55 17.24 -11.44 3.32
CA LYS A 55 18.39 -12.27 3.73
C LYS A 55 19.73 -11.54 3.84
N LYS A 56 19.91 -10.33 3.28
CA LYS A 56 21.21 -9.62 3.26
C LYS A 56 21.30 -8.33 4.10
N THR A 57 20.18 -7.83 4.63
CA THR A 57 20.03 -6.44 5.12
C THR A 57 19.89 -6.30 6.64
N ARG A 58 19.74 -7.41 7.38
CA ARG A 58 19.09 -7.39 8.71
C ARG A 58 19.82 -6.61 9.82
N TRP A 59 21.12 -6.35 9.73
CA TRP A 59 21.89 -5.65 10.77
C TRP A 59 22.25 -4.20 10.41
N SER A 60 22.85 -3.96 9.23
CA SER A 60 23.20 -2.62 8.75
C SER A 60 21.97 -1.74 8.56
N ASP A 61 20.88 -2.30 8.03
CA ASP A 61 19.67 -1.52 7.75
C ASP A 61 18.95 -1.09 9.01
N ARG A 62 18.98 -1.93 10.05
CA ARG A 62 18.41 -1.59 11.35
C ARG A 62 19.14 -0.42 12.02
N ILE A 63 20.46 -0.36 11.85
CA ILE A 63 21.27 0.74 12.37
C ILE A 63 21.00 2.00 11.53
N ALA A 64 21.01 1.88 10.20
CA ALA A 64 20.72 2.99 9.29
C ALA A 64 19.30 3.57 9.49
N ASP A 65 18.29 2.71 9.67
CA ASP A 65 16.91 3.12 9.99
C ASP A 65 16.85 3.91 11.30
N ARG A 66 17.55 3.44 12.33
CA ARG A 66 17.54 4.09 13.64
C ARG A 66 18.28 5.42 13.61
N ILE A 67 19.38 5.52 12.86
CA ILE A 67 20.11 6.78 12.65
C ILE A 67 19.27 7.77 11.83
N ALA A 68 18.63 7.33 10.74
CA ALA A 68 17.77 8.19 9.92
C ALA A 68 16.56 8.71 10.70
N PHE A 69 15.90 7.85 11.47
CA PHE A 69 14.77 8.24 12.33
C PHE A 69 15.19 9.19 13.46
N PHE A 70 16.37 8.98 14.04
CA PHE A 70 16.90 9.84 15.10
C PHE A 70 17.32 11.21 14.57
N GLY A 71 18.05 11.25 13.44
CA GLY A 71 18.51 12.49 12.81
C GLY A 71 17.38 13.35 12.23
N GLY A 72 16.25 12.75 11.84
CA GLY A 72 15.08 13.46 11.33
C GLY A 72 14.10 13.98 12.39
N SER A 73 14.36 13.73 13.69
CA SER A 73 13.43 14.12 14.75
C SER A 73 13.61 15.57 15.19
N TRP A 74 12.51 16.31 15.32
CA TRP A 74 12.48 17.65 15.91
C TRP A 74 13.15 17.72 17.30
N LYS A 75 13.08 16.65 18.09
CA LYS A 75 13.72 16.59 19.41
C LYS A 75 15.25 16.56 19.32
N PHE A 76 15.80 15.87 18.32
CA PHE A 76 17.25 15.80 18.10
C PHE A 76 17.82 17.19 17.76
N ILE A 77 17.14 17.93 16.87
CA ILE A 77 17.52 19.29 16.49
C ILE A 77 17.61 20.21 17.71
N ILE A 78 16.63 20.13 18.62
CA ILE A 78 16.60 20.95 19.84
C ILE A 78 17.76 20.58 20.78
N TYR A 79 18.00 19.30 21.04
CA TYR A 79 19.12 18.88 21.90
C TYR A 79 20.48 19.23 21.29
N PHE A 80 20.63 19.09 19.97
CA PHE A 80 21.85 19.46 19.26
C PHE A 80 22.11 20.98 19.33
N ALA A 81 21.07 21.80 19.13
CA ALA A 81 21.18 23.25 19.27
C ALA A 81 21.54 23.67 20.71
N LEU A 82 20.93 23.04 21.72
CA LEU A 82 21.28 23.28 23.13
C LEU A 82 22.73 22.89 23.43
N PHE A 83 23.18 21.75 22.92
CA PHE A 83 24.57 21.31 23.07
C PHE A 83 25.55 22.32 22.47
N LEU A 84 25.28 22.81 21.25
CA LEU A 84 26.10 23.86 20.62
C LEU A 84 26.12 25.15 21.44
N ALA A 85 24.96 25.58 21.95
CA ALA A 85 24.86 26.77 22.79
C ALA A 85 25.69 26.62 24.07
N VAL A 86 25.57 25.49 24.78
CA VAL A 86 26.35 25.19 25.99
C VAL A 86 27.85 25.15 25.68
N TRP A 87 28.25 24.54 24.56
CA TRP A 87 29.66 24.46 24.14
C TRP A 87 30.26 25.84 23.88
N ILE A 88 29.53 26.70 23.16
CA ILE A 88 29.94 28.07 22.87
C ILE A 88 30.03 28.87 24.17
N THR A 89 29.01 28.80 25.03
CA THR A 89 28.99 29.52 26.32
C THR A 89 30.17 29.09 27.20
N TRP A 90 30.44 27.77 27.29
CA TRP A 90 31.56 27.23 28.07
C TRP A 90 32.93 27.71 27.57
N ASN A 91 33.14 27.76 26.24
CA ASN A 91 34.43 28.19 25.66
C ASN A 91 34.57 29.73 25.55
N THR A 92 33.48 30.49 25.62
CA THR A 92 33.51 31.98 25.60
C THR A 92 33.70 32.58 26.99
N LEU A 93 33.30 31.87 28.05
CA LEU A 93 33.38 32.37 29.41
C LEU A 93 34.85 32.50 29.86
N PRO A 94 35.31 33.70 30.28
CA PRO A 94 36.72 33.97 30.62
C PRO A 94 37.17 33.32 31.94
N PHE A 95 36.27 32.60 32.63
CA PHE A 95 36.51 32.01 33.95
C PHE A 95 37.24 30.65 33.92
N THR A 96 37.41 30.05 32.75
CA THR A 96 38.12 28.77 32.58
C THR A 96 39.54 29.00 32.08
N PRO A 97 40.60 28.69 32.86
CA PRO A 97 42.00 28.92 32.47
C PRO A 97 42.46 28.06 31.29
N LEU A 98 41.71 27.00 30.93
CA LEU A 98 41.89 26.24 29.69
C LEU A 98 40.87 26.72 28.64
N HIS A 99 41.33 27.54 27.69
CA HIS A 99 40.54 27.82 26.50
C HIS A 99 40.75 26.70 25.48
N PHE A 100 39.91 25.67 25.55
CA PHE A 100 40.02 24.47 24.72
C PHE A 100 39.69 24.75 23.24
N ASP A 101 38.76 25.68 22.96
CA ASP A 101 38.35 26.07 21.61
C ASP A 101 38.04 27.58 21.54
N GLN A 102 39.07 28.43 21.36
CA GLN A 102 38.92 29.88 21.23
C GLN A 102 38.25 30.25 19.89
N ALA A 103 37.53 31.38 19.86
CA ALA A 103 37.00 31.93 18.62
C ALA A 103 38.13 32.03 17.58
N PRO A 104 38.01 31.41 16.39
CA PRO A 104 36.77 31.11 15.64
C PRO A 104 36.20 29.66 15.76
N TYR A 105 36.49 28.90 16.83
CA TYR A 105 35.96 27.55 17.11
C TYR A 105 36.33 26.47 16.08
N ILE A 106 37.62 26.22 15.91
CA ILE A 106 38.14 25.31 14.87
C ILE A 106 37.70 23.84 15.10
N LEU A 107 37.61 23.41 16.35
CA LEU A 107 37.25 22.02 16.69
C LEU A 107 35.76 21.78 16.44
N LEU A 108 34.91 22.73 16.83
CA LEU A 108 33.49 22.67 16.56
C LEU A 108 33.22 22.66 15.05
N ASN A 109 33.92 23.51 14.29
CA ASN A 109 33.77 23.56 12.83
C ASN A 109 34.20 22.24 12.16
N LEU A 110 35.29 21.62 12.62
CA LEU A 110 35.74 20.32 12.12
C LEU A 110 34.70 19.22 12.42
N CYS A 111 34.15 19.21 13.63
CA CYS A 111 33.13 18.25 14.04
C CYS A 111 31.84 18.39 13.20
N LEU A 112 31.32 19.61 13.03
CA LEU A 112 30.15 19.85 12.19
C LEU A 112 30.37 19.42 10.74
N SER A 113 31.56 19.70 10.19
CA SER A 113 31.91 19.31 8.83
C SER A 113 31.88 17.79 8.64
N PHE A 114 32.39 17.03 9.62
CA PHE A 114 32.34 15.57 9.60
C PHE A 114 30.89 15.05 9.71
N VAL A 115 30.10 15.60 10.64
CA VAL A 115 28.68 15.23 10.80
C VAL A 115 27.91 15.47 9.50
N ALA A 116 28.08 16.63 8.87
CA ALA A 116 27.44 16.97 7.60
C ALA A 116 27.87 16.05 6.46
N ALA A 117 29.16 15.70 6.38
CA ALA A 117 29.68 14.79 5.36
C ALA A 117 29.07 13.39 5.45
N PHE A 118 28.84 12.87 6.67
CA PHE A 118 28.16 11.58 6.86
C PHE A 118 26.64 11.65 6.69
N GLN A 119 26.05 12.83 6.83
CA GLN A 119 24.61 13.01 6.73
C GLN A 119 24.09 12.74 5.30
N ALA A 120 24.77 13.25 4.26
CA ALA A 120 24.29 13.10 2.88
C ALA A 120 24.21 11.64 2.39
N PRO A 121 25.21 10.77 2.62
CA PRO A 121 25.12 9.34 2.29
C PRO A 121 24.05 8.59 3.08
N VAL A 122 23.89 8.90 4.38
CA VAL A 122 22.86 8.26 5.22
C VAL A 122 21.45 8.64 4.73
N ILE A 123 21.24 9.92 4.40
CA ILE A 123 20.00 10.38 3.78
C ILE A 123 19.79 9.65 2.44
N MET A 124 20.82 9.59 1.58
CA MET A 124 20.75 8.93 0.28
C MET A 124 20.44 7.43 0.41
N MET A 125 21.02 6.72 1.38
CA MET A 125 20.70 5.32 1.66
C MET A 125 19.26 5.16 2.12
N SER A 126 18.77 6.06 2.98
CA SER A 126 17.37 6.03 3.43
C SER A 126 16.39 6.31 2.28
N GLN A 127 16.73 7.22 1.38
CA GLN A 127 15.96 7.56 0.19
C GLN A 127 15.97 6.42 -0.83
N ASN A 128 17.14 5.83 -1.12
CA ASN A 128 17.26 4.70 -2.06
C ASN A 128 16.39 3.51 -1.62
N ARG A 129 16.30 3.27 -0.30
CA ARG A 129 15.43 2.22 0.25
C ARG A 129 13.95 2.58 0.20
N GLN A 130 13.57 3.85 0.40
CA GLN A 130 12.19 4.29 0.18
C GLN A 130 11.80 4.13 -1.28
N ALA A 131 12.61 4.63 -2.21
CA ALA A 131 12.37 4.51 -3.65
C ALA A 131 12.25 3.05 -4.13
N ALA A 132 13.03 2.13 -3.55
CA ALA A 132 12.90 0.71 -3.86
C ALA A 132 11.56 0.12 -3.40
N ARG A 133 11.06 0.53 -2.21
CA ARG A 133 9.73 0.15 -1.73
C ARG A 133 8.62 0.76 -2.58
N ASP A 134 8.72 2.05 -2.88
CA ASP A 134 7.72 2.77 -3.68
C ASP A 134 7.62 2.17 -5.09
N LYS A 135 8.76 1.81 -5.70
CA LYS A 135 8.78 1.12 -6.99
C LYS A 135 8.06 -0.23 -6.91
N HIS A 136 8.32 -1.00 -5.86
CA HIS A 136 7.70 -2.30 -5.68
C HIS A 136 6.19 -2.19 -5.48
N GLU A 137 5.73 -1.25 -4.65
CA GLU A 137 4.31 -0.94 -4.46
C GLU A 137 3.66 -0.52 -5.78
N SER A 138 4.32 0.33 -6.57
CA SER A 138 3.80 0.75 -7.89
C SER A 138 3.61 -0.41 -8.89
N VAL A 139 4.46 -1.44 -8.84
CA VAL A 139 4.34 -2.61 -9.71
C VAL A 139 3.13 -3.46 -9.30
N ILE A 140 2.90 -3.61 -8.00
CA ILE A 140 1.73 -4.32 -7.47
C ILE A 140 0.45 -3.59 -7.86
N ASP A 141 0.40 -2.27 -7.64
CA ASP A 141 -0.76 -1.44 -8.00
C ASP A 141 -1.07 -1.53 -9.49
N PHE A 142 -0.04 -1.50 -10.34
CA PHE A 142 -0.19 -1.71 -11.78
C PHE A 142 -0.80 -3.09 -12.09
N ALA A 143 -0.32 -4.16 -11.46
CA ALA A 143 -0.82 -5.51 -11.70
C ALA A 143 -2.28 -5.69 -11.24
N ILE A 144 -2.67 -5.09 -10.11
CA ILE A 144 -4.05 -5.09 -9.62
C ILE A 144 -4.96 -4.35 -10.59
N ASN A 145 -4.57 -3.14 -11.01
CA ASN A 145 -5.36 -2.34 -11.96
C ASN A 145 -5.53 -3.06 -13.31
N TYR A 146 -4.45 -3.64 -13.83
CA TYR A 146 -4.49 -4.40 -15.08
C TYR A 146 -5.42 -5.61 -14.98
N LYS A 147 -5.42 -6.32 -13.84
CA LYS A 147 -6.35 -7.42 -13.61
C LYS A 147 -7.80 -6.96 -13.50
N ALA A 148 -8.05 -5.84 -12.81
CA ALA A 148 -9.38 -5.25 -12.71
C ALA A 148 -9.92 -4.84 -14.08
N GLU A 149 -9.07 -4.28 -14.96
CA GLU A 149 -9.42 -3.97 -16.34
C GLU A 149 -9.85 -5.22 -17.12
N GLN A 150 -9.07 -6.32 -17.04
CA GLN A 150 -9.45 -7.59 -17.67
C GLN A 150 -10.77 -8.17 -17.14
N GLU A 151 -11.01 -8.06 -15.83
CA GLU A 151 -12.27 -8.52 -15.23
C GLU A 151 -13.45 -7.67 -15.71
N ILE A 152 -13.27 -6.35 -15.86
CA ILE A 152 -14.29 -5.46 -16.43
C ILE A 152 -14.61 -5.86 -17.87
N ASP A 153 -13.60 -6.10 -18.71
CA ASP A 153 -13.79 -6.55 -20.10
C ASP A 153 -14.54 -7.88 -20.16
N ALA A 154 -14.21 -8.82 -19.28
CA ALA A 154 -14.92 -10.10 -19.18
C ALA A 154 -16.39 -9.93 -18.77
N MET A 155 -16.67 -9.04 -17.80
CA MET A 155 -18.05 -8.72 -17.41
C MET A 155 -18.82 -8.06 -18.55
N GLN A 156 -18.20 -7.14 -19.29
CA GLN A 156 -18.83 -6.51 -20.47
C GLN A 156 -19.18 -7.55 -21.54
N SER A 157 -18.27 -8.49 -21.82
CA SER A 157 -18.54 -9.59 -22.75
C SER A 157 -19.73 -10.44 -22.29
N HIS A 158 -19.80 -10.77 -21.00
CA HIS A 158 -20.93 -11.50 -20.44
C HIS A 158 -22.26 -10.71 -20.53
N LEU A 159 -22.23 -9.40 -20.26
CA LEU A 159 -23.40 -8.52 -20.40
C LEU A 159 -23.92 -8.49 -21.85
N HIS A 160 -23.02 -8.35 -22.83
CA HIS A 160 -23.41 -8.38 -24.24
C HIS A 160 -23.99 -9.73 -24.67
N ARG A 161 -23.48 -10.85 -24.12
CA ARG A 161 -24.08 -12.16 -24.37
C ARG A 161 -25.50 -12.26 -23.81
N ILE A 162 -25.70 -11.82 -22.56
CA ILE A 162 -27.04 -11.80 -21.93
C ILE A 162 -28.01 -10.90 -22.72
N GLU A 163 -27.55 -9.75 -23.18
CA GLU A 163 -28.35 -8.85 -24.02
C GLU A 163 -28.83 -9.53 -25.30
N ASN A 164 -27.95 -10.26 -25.99
CA ASN A 164 -28.31 -11.02 -27.19
C ASN A 164 -29.32 -12.15 -26.89
N GLU A 165 -29.12 -12.92 -25.82
CA GLU A 165 -30.05 -13.97 -25.41
C GLU A 165 -31.44 -13.38 -25.06
N LEU A 166 -31.49 -12.23 -24.39
CA LEU A 166 -32.75 -11.53 -24.10
C LEU A 166 -33.47 -11.05 -25.37
N ILE A 167 -32.73 -10.59 -26.37
CA ILE A 167 -33.30 -10.20 -27.66
C ILE A 167 -33.93 -11.42 -28.35
N GLU A 168 -33.24 -12.56 -28.36
CA GLU A 168 -33.75 -13.81 -28.95
C GLU A 168 -35.03 -14.30 -28.24
N VAL A 169 -35.03 -14.33 -26.91
CA VAL A 169 -36.21 -14.70 -26.12
C VAL A 169 -37.39 -13.75 -26.40
N LYS A 170 -37.14 -12.44 -26.48
CA LYS A 170 -38.18 -11.45 -26.82
C LYS A 170 -38.78 -11.70 -28.22
N GLN A 171 -37.96 -12.03 -29.20
CA GLN A 171 -38.41 -12.36 -30.56
C GLN A 171 -39.30 -13.61 -30.56
N LEU A 172 -38.89 -14.67 -29.85
CA LEU A 172 -39.68 -15.89 -29.70
C LEU A 172 -41.03 -15.62 -29.03
N LEU A 173 -41.06 -14.83 -27.96
CA LEU A 173 -42.30 -14.45 -27.28
C LEU A 173 -43.24 -13.66 -28.19
N THR A 174 -42.70 -12.74 -29.00
CA THR A 174 -43.50 -11.94 -29.95
C THR A 174 -44.05 -12.83 -31.07
N ALA A 175 -43.26 -13.79 -31.56
CA ALA A 175 -43.71 -14.77 -32.54
C ALA A 175 -44.82 -15.69 -31.97
N LEU A 176 -44.69 -16.13 -30.73
CA LEU A 176 -45.72 -16.94 -30.06
C LEU A 176 -47.02 -16.14 -29.87
N ALA A 177 -46.91 -14.89 -29.41
CA ALA A 177 -48.06 -13.99 -29.26
C ALA A 177 -48.80 -13.79 -30.59
N SER A 178 -48.08 -13.63 -31.70
CA SER A 178 -48.69 -13.50 -33.03
C SER A 178 -49.39 -14.79 -33.52
N GLN A 179 -48.96 -15.97 -33.07
CA GLN A 179 -49.61 -17.24 -33.41
C GLN A 179 -50.91 -17.44 -32.63
N ILE A 180 -50.95 -17.02 -31.36
CA ILE A 180 -52.15 -17.08 -30.53
C ILE A 180 -53.23 -16.14 -31.09
N ASP A 181 -52.85 -14.91 -31.47
CA ASP A 181 -53.76 -13.92 -32.05
C ASP A 181 -54.39 -14.39 -33.38
N ASN A 182 -53.65 -15.17 -34.19
CA ASN A 182 -54.19 -15.77 -35.42
C ASN A 182 -55.03 -17.04 -35.17
N GLY A 183 -54.89 -17.69 -34.01
CA GLY A 183 -55.62 -18.91 -33.64
C GLY A 183 -57.02 -18.66 -33.09
N ASP A 184 -57.24 -17.53 -32.42
CA ASP A 184 -58.54 -17.13 -31.83
C ASP A 184 -59.53 -16.54 -32.88
N GLY A 185 -59.13 -16.44 -34.15
CA GLY A 185 -59.96 -15.93 -35.26
C GLY A 185 -60.79 -16.98 -36.02
N ILE A 186 -60.84 -18.24 -35.57
CA ILE A 186 -61.53 -19.35 -36.26
C ILE A 186 -62.61 -20.03 -35.36
N GLU A 187 -63.30 -19.27 -34.51
CA GLU A 187 -64.60 -19.70 -33.95
C GLU A 187 -65.78 -18.92 -34.54
#